data_AF-A0A9D8ARQ3-F1
#
_entry.id   AF-A0A9D8ARQ3-F1
#
_cell.length_a   1.000
_cell.length_b   1.000
_cell.length_c   1.000
_cell.angle_alpha   90.00
_cell.angle_beta   90.00
_cell.angle_gamma   90.00
#
_symmetry.space_group_name_H-M   'P 1'
#
loop_
_entity.id
_entity.type
_entity.pdbx_description
1 polymer ?
#
loop_
_entity_poly.entity_id
_entity_poly.type
_entity_poly.pdbx_seq_one_letter_code
_entity_poly.pdbx_strand_id
1 'polypeptide(L)'
;MEEFSPKLTVTDLLGYMIAYLCWILVAGIGMASVLIARNTLNLTWGLLGGNRWLLRPIDRFGLVFMGLAWLVYVIFVEQHFRSAISVVRDRRMRIRLNHETKVREVPPSNKVMRVLYRCGLHILARRVVLMTTIPLSFLLLSYLVEELSLLIVGG
;
A
#
# COMPACT_ATOMS: atom_id res chain seq x y z
N MET A 1 31.53 -24.62 -4.98
CA MET A 1 30.50 -23.88 -4.23
C MET A 1 29.19 -24.56 -4.57
N GLU A 2 28.65 -25.37 -3.66
CA GLU A 2 27.39 -26.06 -3.89
C GLU A 2 26.26 -25.02 -3.90
N GLU A 3 25.59 -24.87 -5.03
CA GLU A 3 24.39 -24.04 -5.17
C GLU A 3 23.29 -24.68 -4.33
N PHE A 4 23.14 -24.21 -3.09
CA PHE A 4 21.96 -24.49 -2.27
C PHE A 4 20.74 -23.87 -2.96
N SER A 5 20.13 -24.59 -3.89
CA SER A 5 18.83 -24.25 -4.48
C SER A 5 17.76 -24.51 -3.42
N PRO A 6 17.23 -23.48 -2.73
CA PRO A 6 16.34 -23.70 -1.62
C PRO A 6 14.99 -24.13 -2.22
N LYS A 7 14.58 -25.37 -1.96
CA LYS A 7 13.24 -25.86 -2.33
C LYS A 7 12.20 -24.86 -1.84
N LEU A 8 11.47 -24.22 -2.76
CA LEU A 8 10.40 -23.30 -2.41
C LEU A 8 9.34 -24.07 -1.61
N THR A 9 9.12 -23.63 -0.36
CA THR A 9 8.06 -24.19 0.47
C THR A 9 6.72 -23.61 0.05
N VAL A 10 5.64 -24.41 0.05
CA VAL A 10 4.26 -23.95 -0.25
C VAL A 10 3.84 -22.77 0.64
N THR A 11 4.33 -22.74 1.87
CA THR A 11 4.07 -21.65 2.83
C THR A 11 4.70 -20.32 2.41
N ASP A 12 5.84 -20.34 1.71
CA ASP A 12 6.46 -19.13 1.17
C ASP A 12 5.65 -18.61 -0.02
N LEU A 13 5.15 -19.50 -0.88
CA LEU A 13 4.26 -19.16 -1.99
C LEU A 13 2.98 -18.47 -1.49
N LEU A 14 2.35 -19.02 -0.44
CA LEU A 14 1.17 -18.42 0.20
C LEU A 14 1.47 -17.01 0.75
N GLY A 15 2.65 -16.82 1.35
CA GLY A 15 3.09 -15.50 1.81
C GLY A 15 3.21 -14.48 0.68
N TYR A 16 3.76 -14.88 -0.47
CA TYR A 16 3.80 -14.04 -1.67
C TYR A 16 2.39 -13.72 -2.18
N MET A 17 1.50 -14.71 -2.28
CA MET A 17 0.13 -14.48 -2.74
C MET A 17 -0.59 -13.44 -1.88
N ILE A 18 -0.51 -13.55 -0.55
CA ILE A 18 -1.15 -12.58 0.36
C ILE A 18 -0.54 -11.19 0.19
N ALA A 19 0.78 -11.07 0.05
CA ALA A 19 1.41 -9.77 -0.16
C ALA A 19 1.00 -9.12 -1.48
N TYR A 20 0.90 -9.88 -2.56
CA TYR A 20 0.41 -9.36 -3.84
C TYR A 20 -1.07 -8.96 -3.78
N LEU A 21 -1.91 -9.72 -3.06
CA LEU A 21 -3.30 -9.31 -2.82
C LEU A 21 -3.37 -8.00 -2.05
N CYS A 22 -2.59 -7.84 -0.98
CA CYS A 22 -2.50 -6.57 -0.25
C CYS A 22 -1.97 -5.43 -1.13
N TRP A 23 -0.99 -5.70 -1.98
CA TRP A 23 -0.47 -4.72 -2.94
C TRP A 23 -1.54 -4.26 -3.94
N ILE A 24 -2.29 -5.19 -4.55
CA ILE A 24 -3.39 -4.87 -5.46
C ILE A 24 -4.44 -4.00 -4.76
N LEU A 25 -4.80 -4.34 -3.51
CA LEU A 25 -5.75 -3.56 -2.73
C LEU A 25 -5.25 -2.12 -2.50
N VAL A 26 -3.99 -1.95 -2.08
CA VAL A 26 -3.42 -0.61 -1.87
C VAL A 26 -3.35 0.17 -3.19
N ALA A 27 -2.96 -0.47 -4.29
CA ALA A 27 -2.93 0.14 -5.61
C ALA A 27 -4.34 0.59 -6.06
N GLY A 28 -5.34 -0.25 -5.84
CA GLY A 28 -6.75 0.06 -6.13
C GLY A 28 -7.28 1.24 -5.32
N ILE A 29 -7.00 1.28 -4.02
CA ILE A 29 -7.35 2.42 -3.15
C ILE A 29 -6.65 3.70 -3.63
N GLY A 30 -5.37 3.62 -3.98
CA GLY A 30 -4.62 4.74 -4.55
C GLY A 30 -5.18 5.22 -5.89
N MET A 31 -5.69 4.31 -6.72
CA MET A 31 -6.31 4.70 -7.99
C MET A 31 -7.65 5.40 -7.75
N ALA A 32 -8.47 4.88 -6.83
CA ALA A 32 -9.72 5.51 -6.44
C ALA A 32 -9.50 6.92 -5.89
N SER A 33 -8.45 7.13 -5.08
CA SER A 33 -8.15 8.45 -4.52
C SER A 33 -7.75 9.47 -5.59
N VAL A 34 -7.01 9.07 -6.63
CA VAL A 34 -6.68 9.93 -7.79
C VAL A 34 -7.95 10.32 -8.56
N LEU A 35 -8.87 9.39 -8.77
CA LEU A 35 -10.12 9.67 -9.48
C LEU A 35 -11.01 10.65 -8.72
N ILE A 36 -11.13 10.47 -7.39
CA ILE A 36 -11.89 11.38 -6.53
C ILE A 36 -11.23 12.76 -6.52
N ALA A 37 -9.92 12.84 -6.29
CA ALA A 37 -9.20 14.12 -6.28
C ALA A 37 -9.37 14.91 -7.59
N ARG A 38 -9.38 14.22 -8.73
CA ARG A 38 -9.69 14.84 -10.02
C ARG A 38 -11.11 15.41 -10.06
N ASN A 39 -12.10 14.67 -9.57
CA ASN A 39 -13.48 15.15 -9.50
C ASN A 39 -13.59 16.39 -8.62
N THR A 40 -12.97 16.34 -7.43
CA THR A 40 -12.91 17.46 -6.49
C THR A 40 -12.28 18.69 -7.15
N LEU A 41 -11.13 18.56 -7.81
CA LEU A 41 -10.47 19.69 -8.49
C LEU A 41 -11.35 20.34 -9.55
N ASN A 42 -12.09 19.54 -10.34
CA ASN A 42 -12.99 20.07 -11.36
C ASN A 42 -14.17 20.84 -10.74
N LEU A 43 -14.71 20.35 -9.62
CA LEU A 43 -15.77 21.05 -8.87
C LEU A 43 -15.27 22.36 -8.25
N THR A 44 -14.16 22.30 -7.50
CA THR A 44 -13.62 23.47 -6.78
C THR A 44 -13.18 24.58 -7.74
N TRP A 45 -12.60 24.22 -8.90
CA TRP A 45 -12.23 25.22 -9.91
C TRP A 45 -13.45 25.95 -10.50
N GLY A 46 -14.55 25.23 -10.70
CA GLY A 46 -15.82 25.82 -11.14
C GLY A 46 -16.32 26.88 -10.15
N LEU A 47 -16.13 26.65 -8.85
CA LEU A 47 -16.57 27.55 -7.77
C LEU A 47 -15.72 28.80 -7.62
N LEU A 48 -14.42 28.69 -7.86
CA LEU A 48 -13.50 29.82 -7.78
C LEU A 48 -13.64 30.81 -8.95
N GLY A 49 -14.61 30.61 -9.85
CA GLY A 49 -14.78 31.44 -11.05
C GLY A 49 -13.61 31.30 -12.03
N GLY A 50 -12.89 30.18 -11.95
CA GLY A 50 -11.71 29.93 -12.76
C GLY A 50 -12.03 29.92 -14.26
N ASN A 51 -11.09 30.44 -15.06
CA ASN A 51 -11.28 30.53 -16.50
C ASN A 51 -11.38 29.12 -17.13
N ARG A 52 -12.49 28.84 -17.84
CA ARG A 52 -12.76 27.54 -18.50
C ARG A 52 -11.71 27.16 -19.54
N TRP A 53 -11.01 28.14 -20.13
CA TRP A 53 -9.96 27.91 -21.11
C TRP A 53 -8.70 27.28 -20.50
N LEU A 54 -8.39 27.60 -19.24
CA LEU A 54 -7.25 27.04 -18.51
C LEU A 54 -7.56 25.70 -17.85
N LEU A 55 -8.85 25.41 -17.59
CA LEU A 55 -9.26 24.14 -16.96
C LEU A 55 -8.87 22.92 -17.80
N ARG A 56 -9.06 22.98 -19.13
CA ARG A 56 -8.83 21.81 -20.01
C ARG A 56 -7.36 21.35 -20.04
N PRO A 57 -6.36 22.25 -20.20
CA PRO A 57 -4.96 21.88 -20.04
C PRO A 57 -4.66 21.36 -18.64
N ILE A 58 -5.12 22.06 -17.60
CA ILE A 58 -4.82 21.71 -16.20
C ILE A 58 -5.36 20.31 -15.85
N ASP A 59 -6.58 19.95 -16.26
CA ASP A 59 -7.15 18.62 -16.02
C ASP A 59 -6.33 17.52 -16.74
N ARG A 60 -5.94 17.75 -18.01
CA ARG A 60 -5.13 16.77 -18.77
C ARG A 60 -3.74 16.57 -18.19
N PHE A 61 -3.02 17.67 -17.94
CA PHE A 61 -1.68 17.59 -17.36
C PHE A 61 -1.72 17.09 -15.92
N GLY A 62 -2.68 17.56 -15.12
CA GLY A 62 -2.90 17.13 -13.75
C GLY A 62 -3.15 15.63 -13.64
N LEU A 63 -3.98 15.07 -14.52
CA LEU A 63 -4.24 13.63 -14.56
C LEU A 63 -2.98 12.82 -14.92
N VAL A 64 -2.17 13.31 -15.87
CA VAL A 64 -0.89 12.67 -16.21
C VAL A 64 0.07 12.72 -15.02
N PHE A 65 0.21 13.86 -14.35
CA PHE A 65 1.10 13.99 -13.19
C PHE A 65 0.62 13.13 -12.00
N MET A 66 -0.68 13.14 -11.68
CA MET A 66 -1.23 12.30 -10.63
C MET A 66 -1.12 10.82 -10.96
N GLY A 67 -1.38 10.42 -12.21
CA GLY A 67 -1.20 9.04 -12.67
C GLY A 67 0.25 8.58 -12.58
N LEU A 68 1.20 9.45 -12.95
CA LEU A 68 2.63 9.17 -12.83
C LEU A 68 3.05 9.03 -11.36
N ALA A 69 2.62 9.96 -10.50
CA ALA A 69 2.89 9.91 -9.07
C ALA A 69 2.31 8.63 -8.42
N TRP A 70 1.08 8.26 -8.80
CA TRP A 70 0.46 7.01 -8.40
C TRP A 70 1.24 5.79 -8.87
N LEU A 71 1.72 5.78 -10.12
CA LEU A 71 2.52 4.66 -10.64
C LEU A 71 3.83 4.50 -9.86
N VAL A 72 4.55 5.59 -9.62
CA VAL A 72 5.78 5.59 -8.80
C VAL A 72 5.48 5.07 -7.39
N TYR A 73 4.36 5.51 -6.80
CA TYR A 73 3.91 5.03 -5.50
C TYR A 73 3.65 3.52 -5.49
N VAL A 74 2.91 3.00 -6.47
CA VAL A 74 2.58 1.57 -6.58
C VAL A 74 3.83 0.71 -6.71
N ILE A 75 4.81 1.14 -7.52
CA ILE A 75 6.10 0.46 -7.67
C ILE A 75 6.87 0.46 -6.35
N PHE A 76 6.89 1.61 -5.65
CA PHE A 76 7.55 1.72 -4.36
C PHE A 76 6.93 0.78 -3.32
N VAL A 77 5.59 0.73 -3.25
CA VAL A 77 4.85 -0.16 -2.35
C VAL A 77 5.10 -1.63 -2.70
N GLU A 78 5.19 -1.99 -3.98
CA GLU A 78 5.54 -3.34 -4.43
C GLU A 78 6.92 -3.75 -3.90
N GLN A 79 7.93 -2.92 -4.13
CA GLN A 79 9.29 -3.16 -3.67
C GLN A 79 9.33 -3.27 -2.14
N HIS A 80 8.54 -2.46 -1.44
CA HIS A 80 8.44 -2.49 0.01
C HIS A 80 7.81 -3.80 0.54
N PHE A 81 6.79 -4.34 -0.14
CA PHE A 81 6.20 -5.64 0.21
C PHE A 81 7.10 -6.82 -0.15
N ARG A 82 7.74 -6.79 -1.32
CA ARG A 82 8.69 -7.83 -1.74
C ARG A 82 9.88 -7.93 -0.80
N SER A 83 10.41 -6.79 -0.36
CA SER A 83 11.47 -6.72 0.66
C SER A 83 11.03 -7.39 1.97
N ALA A 84 9.79 -7.19 2.42
CA ALA A 84 9.30 -7.80 3.67
C ALA A 84 9.41 -9.33 3.66
N ILE A 85 9.06 -9.97 2.53
CA ILE A 85 9.11 -11.43 2.41
C ILE A 85 10.55 -11.92 2.33
N SER A 86 11.43 -11.21 1.62
CA SER A 86 12.86 -11.55 1.55
C SER A 86 13.51 -11.57 2.93
N VAL A 87 13.20 -10.59 3.79
CA VAL A 87 13.70 -10.52 5.17
C VAL A 87 13.22 -11.71 6.01
N VAL A 88 11.96 -12.11 5.86
CA VAL A 88 11.41 -13.28 6.56
C VAL A 88 12.08 -14.57 6.10
N ARG A 89 12.37 -14.71 4.80
CA ARG A 89 13.10 -15.85 4.24
C ARG A 89 14.53 -15.91 4.78
N ASP A 90 15.26 -14.79 4.76
CA ASP A 90 16.62 -14.70 5.27
C ASP A 90 16.69 -14.98 6.78
N ARG A 91 15.72 -14.47 7.55
CA ARG A 91 15.62 -14.77 8.99
C ARG A 91 15.42 -16.25 9.25
N ARG A 92 14.56 -16.92 8.46
CA ARG A 92 14.35 -18.38 8.55
C ARG A 92 15.61 -19.17 8.18
N MET A 93 16.36 -18.75 7.16
CA MET A 93 17.62 -19.40 6.79
C MET A 93 18.69 -19.20 7.88
N ARG A 94 18.85 -17.98 8.41
CA ARG A 94 19.78 -17.71 9.52
C ARG A 94 19.46 -18.52 10.78
N ILE A 95 18.18 -18.71 11.13
CA ILE A 95 17.79 -19.54 12.29
C ILE A 95 18.13 -21.02 12.06
N ARG A 96 18.04 -21.52 10.83
CA ARG A 96 18.45 -22.90 10.50
C ARG A 96 19.97 -23.08 10.57
N LEU A 97 20.73 -22.06 10.14
CA LEU A 97 22.19 -22.06 10.21
C LEU A 97 22.72 -21.87 11.64
N ASN A 98 22.12 -20.97 12.42
CA ASN A 98 22.53 -20.65 13.80
C ASN A 98 21.80 -21.51 14.86
N HIS A 99 21.47 -22.77 14.57
CA HIS A 99 20.68 -23.63 15.47
C HIS A 99 21.35 -23.88 16.84
N GLU A 100 22.55 -23.36 17.09
CA GLU A 100 23.24 -23.39 18.39
C GLU A 100 22.81 -22.27 19.36
N THR A 101 22.24 -21.15 18.91
CA THR A 101 21.84 -20.05 19.81
C THR A 101 20.32 -20.02 20.00
N LYS A 102 19.84 -20.84 20.94
CA LYS A 102 18.42 -20.86 21.39
C LYS A 102 18.08 -19.54 22.10
N VAL A 103 17.66 -18.52 21.35
CA VAL A 103 16.98 -17.36 21.93
C VAL A 103 15.54 -17.78 22.27
N ARG A 104 15.23 -17.84 23.57
CA ARG A 104 13.90 -18.15 24.11
C ARG A 104 12.96 -16.97 23.83
N GLU A 105 12.32 -16.94 22.66
CA GLU A 105 11.20 -16.01 22.42
C GLU A 105 9.94 -16.53 23.13
N VAL A 106 9.30 -15.67 23.92
CA VAL A 106 8.06 -15.99 24.67
C VAL A 106 6.93 -16.26 23.67
N PRO A 107 6.29 -17.44 23.67
CA PRO A 107 5.26 -17.75 22.68
C PRO A 107 4.02 -16.88 22.93
N PRO A 108 3.43 -16.26 21.89
CA PRO A 108 2.19 -15.52 22.05
C PRO A 108 1.04 -16.46 22.48
N SER A 109 0.21 -15.98 23.43
CA SER A 109 -0.88 -16.77 24.05
C SER A 109 -2.00 -17.12 23.05
N ASN A 110 -2.26 -16.25 22.08
CA ASN A 110 -3.35 -16.43 21.12
C ASN A 110 -2.99 -17.33 19.93
N LYS A 111 -3.86 -18.31 19.63
CA LYS A 111 -3.69 -19.26 18.51
C LYS A 111 -3.56 -18.53 17.15
N VAL A 112 -4.37 -17.51 16.90
CA VAL A 112 -4.35 -16.69 15.68
C VAL A 112 -3.02 -15.94 15.56
N MET A 113 -2.56 -15.33 16.65
CA MET A 113 -1.29 -14.63 16.72
C MET A 113 -0.12 -15.57 16.40
N ARG A 114 -0.18 -16.82 16.84
CA ARG A 114 0.84 -17.85 16.58
C ARG A 114 0.92 -18.23 15.10
N VAL A 115 -0.22 -18.28 14.40
CA VAL A 115 -0.27 -18.52 12.95
C VAL A 115 0.25 -17.30 12.19
N LEU A 116 -0.17 -16.08 12.56
CA LEU A 116 0.36 -14.85 11.96
C LEU A 116 1.88 -14.70 12.17
N TYR A 117 2.38 -15.08 13.35
CA TYR A 117 3.81 -15.03 13.66
C TYR A 117 4.59 -16.05 12.84
N ARG A 118 4.07 -17.29 12.71
CA ARG A 118 4.66 -18.33 11.85
C ARG A 118 4.70 -17.94 10.38
N CYS A 119 3.71 -17.20 9.89
CA CYS A 119 3.67 -16.73 8.51
C CYS A 119 4.45 -15.41 8.29
N GLY A 120 5.01 -14.79 9.34
CA GLY A 120 5.65 -13.47 9.22
C GLY A 120 4.67 -12.34 8.87
N LEU A 121 3.37 -12.58 9.00
CA LEU A 121 2.30 -11.70 8.52
C LEU A 121 2.20 -10.41 9.34
N HIS A 122 2.70 -10.38 10.57
CA HIS A 122 2.66 -9.19 11.43
C HIS A 122 3.49 -8.02 10.87
N ILE A 123 4.65 -8.31 10.26
CA ILE A 123 5.48 -7.30 9.59
C ILE A 123 4.75 -6.77 8.37
N LEU A 124 4.13 -7.68 7.61
CA LEU A 124 3.34 -7.34 6.43
C LEU A 124 2.16 -6.44 6.84
N ALA A 125 1.37 -6.84 7.85
CA ALA A 125 0.22 -6.08 8.33
C ALA A 125 0.60 -4.66 8.77
N ARG A 126 1.69 -4.49 9.53
CA ARG A 126 2.16 -3.16 9.94
C ARG A 126 2.54 -2.29 8.73
N ARG A 127 3.20 -2.88 7.73
CA ARG A 127 3.56 -2.17 6.48
C ARG A 127 2.33 -1.85 5.65
N VAL A 128 1.38 -2.78 5.53
CA VAL A 128 0.11 -2.57 4.83
C VAL A 128 -0.61 -1.39 5.46
N VAL A 129 -0.80 -1.39 6.79
CA VAL A 129 -1.48 -0.27 7.47
C VAL A 129 -0.81 1.05 7.12
N LEU A 130 0.51 1.15 7.28
CA LEU A 130 1.25 2.39 7.00
C LEU A 130 1.12 2.85 5.54
N MET A 131 1.24 1.93 4.58
CA MET A 131 1.10 2.23 3.16
C MET A 131 -0.36 2.43 2.72
N THR A 132 -1.34 1.99 3.50
CA THR A 132 -2.74 2.26 3.19
C THR A 132 -3.17 3.61 3.78
N THR A 133 -2.55 4.04 4.88
CA THR A 133 -2.89 5.32 5.53
C THR A 133 -2.68 6.52 4.60
N ILE A 134 -1.63 6.52 3.78
CA ILE A 134 -1.32 7.64 2.86
C ILE A 134 -2.42 7.85 1.79
N PRO A 135 -2.77 6.85 0.96
CA PRO A 135 -3.82 7.04 -0.03
C PRO A 135 -5.19 7.26 0.62
N LEU A 136 -5.43 6.68 1.80
CA LEU A 136 -6.70 6.80 2.52
C LEU A 136 -6.87 8.19 3.15
N SER A 137 -5.81 8.79 3.68
CA SER A 137 -5.86 10.18 4.16
C SER A 137 -6.06 11.16 3.00
N PHE A 138 -5.42 10.91 1.85
CA PHE A 138 -5.61 11.71 0.64
C PHE A 138 -7.05 11.60 0.09
N LEU A 139 -7.61 10.38 0.10
CA LEU A 139 -9.00 10.13 -0.28
C LEU A 139 -9.96 10.85 0.65
N LEU A 140 -9.78 10.72 1.97
CA LEU A 140 -10.61 11.37 2.97
C LEU A 140 -10.56 12.89 2.84
N LEU A 141 -9.37 13.47 2.63
CA LEU A 141 -9.23 14.90 2.42
C LEU A 141 -9.97 15.38 1.17
N SER A 142 -9.82 14.66 0.06
CA SER A 142 -10.47 15.01 -1.22
C SER A 142 -12.00 14.93 -1.09
N TYR A 143 -12.51 13.88 -0.41
CA TYR A 143 -13.93 13.74 -0.11
C TYR A 143 -14.47 14.88 0.75
N LEU A 144 -13.74 15.28 1.81
CA LEU A 144 -14.16 16.40 2.67
C LEU A 144 -14.21 17.73 1.91
N VAL A 145 -13.26 17.96 0.99
CA VAL A 145 -13.26 19.17 0.15
C VAL A 145 -14.43 19.16 -0.83
N GLU A 146 -14.77 18.00 -1.39
CA GLU A 146 -15.93 17.84 -2.27
C GLU A 146 -17.24 18.12 -1.51
N GLU A 147 -17.41 17.53 -0.33
CA GLU A 147 -18.61 17.75 0.50
C GLU A 147 -18.77 19.23 0.90
N LEU A 148 -17.66 19.87 1.31
CA LEU A 148 -17.65 21.29 1.67
C LEU A 148 -17.96 22.19 0.46
N SER A 149 -17.47 21.81 -0.72
CA SER A 149 -17.78 22.51 -1.98
C SER A 149 -19.27 22.42 -2.32
N LEU A 150 -19.89 21.25 -2.15
CA LEU A 150 -21.31 21.04 -2.41
C LEU A 150 -22.20 21.83 -1.42
N LEU A 151 -21.81 21.88 -0.14
CA LEU A 151 -22.53 22.65 0.88
C LEU A 151 -22.54 24.15 0.57
N ILE A 152 -21.44 24.70 0.04
CA ILE A 152 -21.35 26.13 -0.35
C ILE A 152 -22.24 26.44 -1.56
N VAL A 153 -22.46 25.48 -2.46
CA VAL A 153 -23.30 25.67 -3.66
C VAL A 153 -24.78 25.53 -3.34
N GLY A 154 -25.12 24.62 -2.44
CA GLY A 154 -26.50 24.28 -2.12
C GLY A 154 -27.17 25.17 -1.07
N GLY A 155 -26.41 25.94 -0.31
CA GLY A 155 -26.90 26.88 0.71
C GLY A 155 -26.96 28.32 0.21
#